data_AF-A0A348HH37-F1
#
_entry.id   AF-A0A348HH37-F1
#
_cell.length_a   1.000
_cell.length_b   1.000
_cell.length_c   1.000
_cell.angle_alpha   90.00
_cell.angle_beta   90.00
_cell.angle_gamma   90.00
#
_symmetry.space_group_name_H-M   'P 1'
#
loop_
_entity.id
_entity.type
_entity.pdbx_description
1 polymer ?
#
loop_
_entity_poly.entity_id
_entity_poly.type
_entity_poly.pdbx_seq_one_letter_code
_entity_poly.pdbx_strand_id
1 'polypeptide(L)'
;MNARFITAIAACVLFLSGCAGHDKPAEQTITYDPVMRFKGTLACSDCTAIGADLSLYQDIQTGEPKGYVLNETHVDAPGGNFTSTSWGEWSKDLQPQPPVYRLVVKSSTVRTTERAFELKGDVLSPLEDHDSEHAHELRRMAPLAPVK
;
A
#
# COMPACT_ATOMS: atom_id res chain seq x y z
N MET A 1 51.83 -73.83 4.06
CA MET A 1 51.88 -72.92 5.23
C MET A 1 51.28 -71.59 4.81
N ASN A 2 50.30 -71.13 5.58
CA ASN A 2 49.39 -70.03 5.26
C ASN A 2 50.04 -68.66 5.52
N ALA A 3 49.71 -67.65 4.72
CA ALA A 3 49.56 -66.28 5.20
C ALA A 3 48.76 -65.44 4.19
N ARG A 4 47.57 -65.01 4.61
CA ARG A 4 46.75 -63.98 3.98
C ARG A 4 47.30 -62.62 4.39
N PHE A 5 47.39 -61.63 3.48
CA PHE A 5 47.30 -60.23 3.88
C PHE A 5 46.49 -59.41 2.87
N ILE A 6 45.57 -58.66 3.45
CA ILE A 6 44.53 -57.79 2.90
C ILE A 6 45.15 -56.43 2.63
N THR A 7 44.90 -55.80 1.49
CA THR A 7 44.85 -54.32 1.42
C THR A 7 43.89 -53.88 0.33
N ALA A 8 42.79 -53.27 0.78
CA ALA A 8 41.66 -52.81 -0.02
C ALA A 8 42.05 -51.60 -0.89
N ILE A 9 41.57 -51.61 -2.13
CA ILE A 9 41.81 -50.58 -3.14
C ILE A 9 40.92 -49.36 -2.85
N ALA A 10 41.60 -48.28 -2.49
CA ALA A 10 41.42 -46.89 -2.90
C ALA A 10 40.05 -46.44 -3.46
N ALA A 11 39.41 -45.57 -2.67
CA ALA A 11 38.99 -44.22 -3.05
C ALA A 11 38.56 -43.96 -4.51
N CYS A 12 37.25 -43.89 -4.72
CA CYS A 12 36.62 -43.05 -5.75
C CYS A 12 35.48 -42.26 -5.10
N VAL A 13 35.86 -41.19 -4.41
CA VAL A 13 35.01 -40.01 -4.21
C VAL A 13 34.85 -39.37 -5.58
N LEU A 14 33.60 -39.12 -6.02
CA LEU A 14 33.13 -37.96 -6.80
C LEU A 14 31.77 -38.30 -7.45
N PHE A 15 30.96 -37.26 -7.61
CA PHE A 15 29.63 -37.21 -8.25
C PHE A 15 28.42 -37.53 -7.37
N LEU A 16 27.96 -36.53 -6.60
CA LEU A 16 26.58 -36.06 -6.74
C LEU A 16 26.56 -34.53 -6.66
N SER A 17 26.43 -33.94 -7.84
CA SER A 17 26.29 -32.53 -8.15
C SER A 17 24.93 -31.99 -7.72
N GLY A 18 24.95 -30.83 -7.08
CA GLY A 18 24.01 -29.71 -7.27
C GLY A 18 22.52 -30.01 -7.10
N CYS A 19 21.98 -29.79 -5.89
CA CYS A 19 20.58 -29.45 -5.77
C CYS A 19 20.32 -28.11 -6.46
N ALA A 20 19.42 -28.16 -7.45
CA ALA A 20 18.99 -27.06 -8.28
C ALA A 20 18.70 -25.79 -7.47
N GLY A 21 19.24 -24.67 -7.96
CA GLY A 21 18.86 -23.34 -7.52
C GLY A 21 17.34 -23.21 -7.61
N HIS A 22 16.71 -23.01 -6.46
CA HIS A 22 15.42 -22.35 -6.42
C HIS A 22 15.68 -20.90 -6.81
N ASP A 23 15.46 -20.57 -8.08
CA ASP A 23 15.15 -19.21 -8.47
C ASP A 23 13.84 -18.85 -7.75
N LYS A 24 13.94 -18.28 -6.55
CA LYS A 24 12.83 -17.52 -5.99
C LYS A 24 12.54 -16.46 -7.04
N PRO A 25 11.30 -16.36 -7.56
CA PRO A 25 10.93 -15.23 -8.38
C PRO A 25 11.37 -13.99 -7.62
N ALA A 26 12.15 -13.12 -8.27
CA ALA A 26 12.48 -11.83 -7.70
C ALA A 26 11.15 -11.21 -7.27
N GLU A 27 10.92 -11.21 -5.95
CA GLU A 27 9.85 -10.45 -5.34
C GLU A 27 10.16 -9.03 -5.76
N GLN A 28 9.44 -8.57 -6.79
CA GLN A 28 9.49 -7.19 -7.21
C GLN A 28 8.87 -6.42 -6.04
N THR A 29 9.71 -6.10 -5.07
CA THR A 29 9.42 -5.05 -4.10
C THR A 29 9.33 -3.80 -4.94
N ILE A 30 8.14 -3.52 -5.47
CA ILE A 30 7.94 -2.28 -6.19
C ILE A 30 8.00 -1.19 -5.11
N THR A 31 9.18 -0.61 -4.95
CA THR A 31 9.41 0.56 -4.12
C THR A 31 8.80 1.74 -4.86
N TYR A 32 7.54 2.04 -4.56
CA TYR A 32 6.93 3.29 -4.95
C TYR A 32 7.18 4.31 -3.83
N ASP A 33 7.75 5.46 -4.17
CA ASP A 33 7.79 6.59 -3.24
C ASP A 33 6.43 7.30 -3.24
N PRO A 34 5.88 7.67 -2.07
CA PRO A 34 4.63 8.41 -2.02
C PRO A 34 4.82 9.79 -2.63
N VAL A 35 4.17 10.05 -3.77
CA VAL A 35 4.29 11.32 -4.50
C VAL A 35 3.41 12.40 -3.87
N MET A 36 2.27 12.00 -3.28
CA MET A 36 1.39 12.91 -2.55
C MET A 36 0.89 12.23 -1.28
N ARG A 37 0.95 12.95 -0.15
CA ARG A 37 0.39 12.50 1.12
C ARG A 37 -0.60 13.52 1.64
N PHE A 38 -1.72 13.06 2.16
CA PHE A 38 -2.77 13.89 2.73
C PHE A 38 -3.13 13.40 4.13
N LYS A 39 -3.40 14.33 5.05
CA LYS A 39 -3.85 14.01 6.41
C LYS A 39 -5.03 14.86 6.82
N GLY A 40 -5.94 14.29 7.59
CA GLY A 40 -7.07 15.02 8.13
C GLY A 40 -8.08 14.12 8.82
N THR A 41 -9.33 14.53 8.78
CA THR A 41 -10.45 13.81 9.41
C THR A 41 -11.57 13.59 8.42
N LEU A 42 -12.11 12.37 8.40
CA LEU A 42 -13.29 11.98 7.64
C LEU A 42 -14.49 11.79 8.57
N ALA A 43 -15.70 11.88 8.01
CA ALA A 43 -16.93 11.61 8.74
C ALA A 43 -16.97 10.14 9.21
N CYS A 44 -17.65 9.90 10.32
CA CYS A 44 -17.88 8.56 10.85
C CYS A 44 -19.34 8.41 11.25
N SER A 45 -19.95 7.30 10.84
CA SER A 45 -21.38 7.04 11.12
C SER A 45 -21.64 6.57 12.56
N ASP A 46 -20.67 5.89 13.16
CA ASP A 46 -20.80 5.19 14.44
C ASP A 46 -19.66 5.50 15.42
N CYS A 47 -18.81 6.48 15.09
CA CYS A 47 -17.68 6.91 15.92
C CYS A 47 -17.53 8.43 15.90
N THR A 48 -16.66 9.00 16.74
CA THR A 48 -16.49 10.46 16.85
C THR A 48 -15.94 11.05 15.54
N ALA A 49 -14.92 10.42 14.97
CA ALA A 49 -14.29 10.81 13.71
C ALA A 49 -13.36 9.71 13.21
N ILE A 50 -13.01 9.76 11.92
CA ILE A 50 -11.94 8.93 11.36
C ILE A 50 -10.73 9.82 11.07
N GLY A 51 -9.65 9.64 11.82
CA GLY A 51 -8.34 10.23 11.47
C GLY A 51 -7.76 9.52 10.25
N ALA A 52 -7.53 10.24 9.17
CA ALA A 52 -7.12 9.67 7.89
C ALA A 52 -5.72 10.12 7.47
N ASP A 53 -4.93 9.18 6.97
CA ASP A 53 -3.59 9.39 6.39
C ASP A 53 -3.49 8.65 5.05
N LEU A 54 -3.62 9.40 3.97
CA LEU A 54 -3.67 8.91 2.60
C LEU A 54 -2.34 9.18 1.90
N SER A 55 -1.73 8.15 1.33
CA SER A 55 -0.56 8.24 0.45
C SER A 55 -0.94 7.77 -0.95
N LEU A 56 -0.69 8.61 -1.96
CA LEU A 56 -0.90 8.33 -3.37
C LEU A 56 0.45 8.13 -4.06
N TYR A 57 0.59 6.98 -4.72
CA TYR A 57 1.78 6.57 -5.44
C TYR A 57 1.57 6.78 -6.95
N GLN A 58 2.60 7.30 -7.61
CA GLN A 58 2.66 7.45 -9.07
C GLN A 58 3.98 6.92 -9.59
N ASP A 59 4.00 6.62 -10.87
CA ASP A 59 5.23 6.46 -11.62
C ASP A 59 6.03 7.77 -11.61
N ILE A 60 7.30 7.71 -11.23
CA ILE A 60 8.17 8.90 -11.16
C ILE A 60 8.48 9.42 -12.58
N GLN A 61 8.50 8.54 -13.59
CA GLN A 61 8.83 8.90 -14.96
C GLN A 61 7.60 9.35 -15.74
N THR A 62 6.48 8.63 -15.60
CA THR A 62 5.27 8.88 -16.40
C THR A 62 4.22 9.73 -15.69
N GLY A 63 4.27 9.84 -14.36
CA GLY A 63 3.23 10.52 -13.55
C GLY A 63 1.88 9.78 -13.53
N GLU A 64 1.87 8.52 -13.98
CA GLU A 64 0.68 7.66 -13.96
C GLU A 64 0.38 7.17 -12.55
N PRO A 65 -0.90 7.11 -12.14
CA PRO A 65 -1.30 6.47 -10.89
C PRO A 65 -0.83 5.01 -10.80
N LYS A 66 -0.31 4.60 -9.63
CA LYS A 66 0.15 3.22 -9.37
C LYS A 66 -0.55 2.53 -8.21
N GLY A 67 -1.01 3.30 -7.24
CA GLY A 67 -1.69 2.75 -6.07
C GLY A 67 -1.77 3.75 -4.94
N TYR A 68 -2.48 3.38 -3.88
CA TYR A 68 -2.60 4.18 -2.67
C TYR A 68 -2.49 3.32 -1.42
N VAL A 69 -2.19 3.97 -0.30
CA VAL A 69 -2.34 3.42 1.06
C VAL A 69 -3.12 4.43 1.87
N LEU A 70 -4.16 3.98 2.56
CA LEU A 70 -5.01 4.80 3.43
C LEU A 70 -5.05 4.15 4.82
N ASN A 71 -4.58 4.88 5.83
CA ASN A 71 -4.75 4.51 7.23
C ASN A 71 -5.90 5.31 7.83
N GLU A 72 -6.82 4.62 8.50
CA GLU A 72 -8.03 5.18 9.11
C GLU A 72 -8.06 4.80 10.57
N THR A 73 -7.87 5.79 11.46
CA THR A 73 -8.02 5.63 12.90
C THR A 73 -9.41 6.05 13.32
N HIS A 74 -10.25 5.08 13.69
CA HIS A 74 -11.57 5.33 14.23
C HIS A 74 -11.47 5.72 15.70
N VAL A 75 -12.01 6.89 16.04
CA VAL A 75 -11.95 7.46 17.40
C VAL A 75 -13.28 7.21 18.11
N ASP A 76 -13.22 6.62 19.30
CA ASP A 76 -14.38 6.27 20.14
C ASP A 76 -15.42 5.39 19.44
N ALA A 77 -14.97 4.51 18.54
CA ALA A 77 -15.85 3.55 17.88
C ALA A 77 -16.37 2.48 18.85
N PRO A 78 -17.41 1.70 18.48
CA PRO A 78 -17.87 0.57 19.28
C PRO A 78 -16.74 -0.46 19.41
N GLY A 79 -16.20 -0.60 20.62
CA GLY A 79 -15.01 -1.43 20.88
C GLY A 79 -13.72 -0.64 21.13
N GLY A 80 -13.78 0.70 21.10
CA GLY A 80 -12.66 1.60 21.36
C GLY A 80 -11.93 2.03 20.09
N ASN A 81 -10.80 2.72 20.28
CA ASN A 81 -10.00 3.22 19.17
C ASN A 81 -9.35 2.05 18.41
N PHE A 82 -9.47 2.05 17.09
CA PHE A 82 -8.77 1.10 16.24
C PHE A 82 -8.32 1.76 14.94
N THR A 83 -7.27 1.20 14.34
CA THR A 83 -6.78 1.63 13.04
C THR A 83 -7.01 0.52 12.02
N SER A 84 -7.56 0.88 10.88
CA SER A 84 -7.61 0.03 9.71
C SER A 84 -6.72 0.60 8.60
N THR A 85 -6.20 -0.28 7.74
CA THR A 85 -5.38 0.11 6.60
C THR A 85 -6.01 -0.49 5.35
N SER A 86 -6.23 0.35 4.34
CA SER A 86 -6.67 -0.07 3.01
C SER A 86 -5.66 0.36 1.95
N TRP A 87 -5.65 -0.37 0.85
CA TRP A 87 -4.79 -0.11 -0.30
C TRP A 87 -5.52 -0.54 -1.58
N GLY A 88 -5.06 -0.01 -2.71
CA GLY A 88 -5.67 -0.31 -3.99
C GLY A 88 -5.20 0.62 -5.08
N GLU A 89 -6.00 0.68 -6.14
CA GLU A 89 -5.75 1.55 -7.28
C GLU A 89 -6.42 2.91 -7.07
N TRP A 90 -5.89 3.94 -7.73
CA TRP A 90 -6.55 5.22 -7.80
C TRP A 90 -6.41 5.83 -9.19
N SER A 91 -7.28 6.76 -9.52
CA SER A 91 -7.22 7.51 -10.76
C SER A 91 -7.48 8.99 -10.51
N LYS A 92 -7.03 9.83 -11.45
CA LYS A 92 -7.34 11.27 -11.50
C LYS A 92 -8.12 11.55 -12.76
N ASP A 93 -9.25 12.23 -12.61
CA ASP A 93 -9.96 12.85 -13.71
C ASP A 93 -9.63 14.34 -13.74
N LEU A 94 -9.01 14.79 -14.84
CA LEU A 94 -8.59 16.17 -15.06
C LEU A 94 -9.64 16.98 -15.84
N GLN A 95 -10.71 16.36 -16.34
CA GLN A 95 -11.77 17.04 -17.07
C GLN A 95 -12.63 17.96 -16.20
N PRO A 96 -13.12 17.55 -15.02
CA PRO A 96 -13.78 18.48 -14.11
C PRO A 96 -12.78 19.50 -13.57
N GLN A 97 -13.24 20.74 -13.39
CA GLN A 97 -12.52 21.76 -12.64
C GLN A 97 -13.28 22.08 -11.35
N PRO A 98 -12.72 21.76 -10.18
CA PRO A 98 -11.38 21.20 -9.93
C PRO A 98 -11.24 19.68 -10.24
N PRO A 99 -9.99 19.16 -10.34
CA PRO A 99 -9.74 17.74 -10.58
C PRO A 99 -10.35 16.82 -9.52
N VAL A 100 -10.85 15.67 -9.96
CA VAL A 100 -11.44 14.64 -9.09
C VAL A 100 -10.49 13.45 -8.99
N TYR A 101 -10.18 13.05 -7.77
CA TYR A 101 -9.37 11.90 -7.41
C TYR A 101 -10.29 10.77 -6.96
N ARG A 102 -10.18 9.61 -7.58
CA ARG A 102 -11.06 8.46 -7.34
C ARG A 102 -10.23 7.30 -6.81
N LEU A 103 -10.48 6.91 -5.57
CA LEU A 103 -9.84 5.78 -4.92
C LEU A 103 -10.73 4.55 -5.10
N VAL A 104 -10.18 3.48 -5.68
CA VAL A 104 -10.87 2.21 -5.84
C VAL A 104 -10.38 1.28 -4.73
N VAL A 105 -11.16 1.21 -3.64
CA VAL A 105 -10.89 0.36 -2.49
C VAL A 105 -11.32 -1.06 -2.83
N LYS A 106 -10.33 -1.92 -3.07
CA LYS A 106 -10.59 -3.36 -3.18
C LYS A 106 -10.58 -3.94 -1.77
N SER A 107 -11.77 -4.14 -1.19
CA SER A 107 -11.90 -4.89 0.05
C SER A 107 -11.66 -6.39 -0.22
N SER A 108 -11.06 -7.08 0.74
CA SER A 108 -10.83 -8.53 0.69
C SER A 108 -12.14 -9.33 0.60
N THR A 109 -13.25 -8.76 1.05
CA THR A 109 -14.60 -9.24 0.80
C THR A 109 -15.10 -8.60 -0.49
N VAL A 110 -15.09 -9.33 -1.62
CA VAL A 110 -15.69 -9.16 -2.98
C VAL A 110 -16.34 -7.81 -3.42
N ARG A 111 -16.86 -6.99 -2.51
CA ARG A 111 -17.27 -5.60 -2.72
C ARG A 111 -16.06 -4.70 -2.97
N THR A 112 -16.06 -4.09 -4.15
CA THR A 112 -15.23 -2.92 -4.43
C THR A 112 -16.00 -1.70 -3.92
N THR A 113 -15.40 -0.95 -2.99
CA THR A 113 -15.93 0.33 -2.55
C THR A 113 -15.15 1.42 -3.26
N GLU A 114 -15.84 2.39 -3.84
CA GLU A 114 -15.19 3.52 -4.47
C GLU A 114 -15.34 4.74 -3.57
N ARG A 115 -14.29 5.54 -3.43
CA ARG A 115 -14.34 6.82 -2.73
C ARG A 115 -13.82 7.91 -3.64
N ALA A 116 -14.64 8.92 -3.90
CA ALA A 116 -14.26 10.05 -4.71
C ALA A 116 -13.94 11.27 -3.83
N PHE A 117 -12.87 11.97 -4.19
CA PHE A 117 -12.43 13.19 -3.55
C PHE A 117 -12.17 14.29 -4.58
N GLU A 118 -12.44 15.52 -4.21
CA GLU A 118 -12.20 16.71 -5.01
C GLU A 118 -10.94 17.40 -4.50
N LEU A 119 -9.98 17.72 -5.38
CA LEU A 119 -8.76 18.43 -4.99
C LEU A 119 -8.88 19.93 -5.31
N LYS A 120 -9.04 20.76 -4.27
CA LYS A 120 -9.02 22.23 -4.35
C LYS A 120 -7.73 22.75 -3.71
N GLY A 121 -6.73 23.03 -4.55
CA GLY A 121 -5.39 23.43 -4.08
C GLY A 121 -4.70 22.29 -3.33
N ASP A 122 -4.49 22.48 -2.02
CA ASP A 122 -3.90 21.48 -1.13
C ASP A 122 -4.94 20.72 -0.28
N VAL A 123 -6.22 20.92 -0.56
CA VAL A 123 -7.32 20.33 0.20
C VAL A 123 -8.04 19.29 -0.64
N LEU A 124 -8.16 18.08 -0.09
CA LEU A 124 -8.83 16.93 -0.69
C LEU A 124 -10.10 16.65 0.11
N SER A 125 -11.26 16.90 -0.51
CA SER A 125 -12.59 16.85 0.14
C SER A 125 -13.41 15.68 -0.39
N PRO A 126 -14.06 14.86 0.45
CA PRO A 126 -14.93 13.77 -0.04
C PRO A 126 -16.12 14.33 -0.85
N LEU A 127 -16.48 13.69 -1.97
CA LEU A 127 -17.66 14.09 -2.75
C LEU A 127 -18.98 13.59 -2.14
N GLU A 128 -18.94 12.50 -1.37
CA GLU A 128 -20.15 11.82 -0.89
C GLU A 128 -20.59 12.26 0.51
N ASP A 129 -19.76 12.99 1.27
CA ASP A 129 -20.11 13.52 2.60
C ASP A 129 -20.69 14.94 2.47
N HIS A 130 -21.99 15.03 2.16
CA HIS A 130 -22.70 16.30 2.01
C HIS A 130 -23.33 16.85 3.30
N ASP A 131 -23.38 16.06 4.38
CA ASP A 131 -24.27 16.35 5.53
C ASP A 131 -23.56 16.64 6.86
N SER A 132 -22.25 16.90 6.81
CA SER A 132 -21.46 17.16 8.01
C SER A 132 -21.29 18.66 8.25
N GLU A 133 -21.82 19.14 9.38
CA GLU A 133 -21.62 20.48 9.92
C GLU A 133 -20.13 20.75 10.27
N HIS A 134 -19.25 19.76 10.05
CA HIS A 134 -17.82 19.77 10.33
C HIS A 134 -17.06 19.54 9.04
N ALA A 135 -16.12 20.42 8.72
CA ALA A 135 -15.30 20.30 7.51
C ALA A 135 -14.40 19.04 7.59
N HIS A 136 -14.83 17.96 6.94
CA HIS A 136 -14.06 16.73 6.81
C HIS A 136 -13.16 16.82 5.57
N GLU A 137 -11.93 17.29 5.78
CA GLU A 137 -10.97 17.57 4.73
C GLU A 137 -9.63 16.89 5.01
N LEU A 138 -8.96 16.43 3.96
CA LEU A 138 -7.58 15.98 4.01
C LEU A 138 -6.66 17.04 3.40
N ARG A 139 -5.64 17.46 4.15
CA ARG A 139 -4.69 18.48 3.71
C ARG A 139 -3.40 17.84 3.22
N ARG A 140 -2.87 18.35 2.11
CA ARG A 140 -1.59 17.91 1.55
C ARG A 140 -0.50 18.15 2.58
N MET A 141 0.27 17.11 2.87
CA MET A 141 1.45 17.18 3.69
C MET A 141 2.64 17.60 2.83
N ALA A 142 3.56 18.37 3.40
CA ALA A 142 4.83 18.66 2.75
C ALA A 142 5.51 17.34 2.35
N PRO A 143 6.20 17.27 1.18
CA PRO A 143 6.96 16.10 0.80
C PRO A 143 7.90 15.70 1.94
N LEU A 144 7.92 14.41 2.29
CA LEU A 144 8.97 13.92 3.16
C LEU A 144 10.28 14.14 2.41
N ALA A 145 11.23 14.86 3.02
CA ALA A 145 12.54 15.03 2.42
C ALA A 145 13.11 13.64 2.09
N PRO A 146 13.71 13.44 0.91
CA PRO A 146 14.27 12.15 0.56
C PRO A 146 15.27 11.75 1.65
N VAL A 147 15.11 10.55 2.19
CA VAL A 147 16.10 9.97 3.10
C VAL A 147 17.36 9.75 2.26
N LYS A 148 18.41 10.52 2.57
CA LYS A 148 19.67 10.53 1.83
C LYS A 148 20.49 9.27 2.12
#